data_AF-A0A7J8HSP3-F1
#
_entry.id   AF-A0A7J8HSP3-F1
#
_cell.length_a   1.000
_cell.length_b   1.000
_cell.length_c   1.000
_cell.angle_alpha   90.00
_cell.angle_beta   90.00
_cell.angle_gamma   90.00
#
_symmetry.space_group_name_H-M   'P 1'
#
loop_
_entity.id
_entity.type
_entity.pdbx_description
1 polymer ?
#
loop_
_entity_poly.entity_id
_entity_poly.type
_entity_poly.pdbx_seq_one_letter_code
_entity_poly.pdbx_strand_id
1 'polypeptide(L)'
;MKDEASKVSSSVLLSIDDSDPIVCPALWEAVLYTLTTIEDCWHHVNARKSVFPKLSAVVREGGRGLATVIYPYLLPFISKLPQSITDPKLDFFKNFLTSVIAGLSMERIKTSFSECSAVISAFFECLRFIMQQNLGEKEIEEMLVNDQLIPFIDEVLKDPRLQDGQLFDHLAETLSSWEAKADMEKDDETAPNLEKVLLNFWERLSEICIEKINEPEADVKSVLGVSNLLQVLQKPKSSLKSNKKKVGKVRFADEMPENDKENEMCVSSEGENSESSKLMAEPPPSHNGLDFISPLRKKPLEDLVCKLAEMSINYVNEQKSEQHLRFLSTLLSSFSSSQVFKMLLGNEKQTVIKSKTLEIAKLVQKNPAVQFLYQKVIGWLNEDERKDADFLVDILYSALRCCDNNKERKVVLDDLTKVDLKWNSILQVIEKIALK
;
A
#
# COMPACT_ATOMS: atom_id res chain seq x y z
N MET A 1 -9.15 -28.25 -34.68
CA MET A 1 -9.82 -27.36 -33.72
C MET A 1 -10.89 -26.47 -34.34
N LYS A 2 -10.77 -25.98 -35.59
CA LYS A 2 -11.79 -25.10 -36.21
C LYS A 2 -13.21 -25.69 -36.21
N ASP A 3 -13.36 -26.99 -36.53
CA ASP A 3 -14.69 -27.62 -36.62
C ASP A 3 -15.42 -27.77 -35.27
N GLU A 4 -14.68 -27.77 -34.16
CA GLU A 4 -15.23 -27.87 -32.81
C GLU A 4 -15.19 -26.53 -32.06
N ALA A 5 -14.68 -25.46 -32.69
CA ALA A 5 -14.47 -24.16 -32.06
C ALA A 5 -15.76 -23.59 -31.45
N SER A 6 -16.88 -23.73 -32.16
CA SER A 6 -18.19 -23.28 -31.69
C SER A 6 -18.66 -24.05 -30.44
N LYS A 7 -18.53 -25.38 -30.44
CA LYS A 7 -18.95 -26.23 -29.32
C LYS A 7 -18.07 -26.00 -28.08
N VAL A 8 -16.76 -25.94 -28.27
CA VAL A 8 -15.78 -25.71 -27.19
C VAL A 8 -15.98 -24.32 -26.59
N SER A 9 -16.01 -23.27 -27.43
CA SER A 9 -16.18 -21.88 -26.96
C SER A 9 -17.47 -21.72 -26.17
N SER A 10 -18.58 -22.27 -26.68
CA SER A 10 -19.87 -22.22 -25.99
C SER A 10 -19.86 -22.98 -24.68
N SER A 11 -19.35 -24.23 -24.68
CA SER A 11 -19.37 -25.07 -23.48
C SER A 11 -18.50 -24.52 -22.36
N VAL A 12 -17.32 -23.97 -22.70
CA VAL A 12 -16.37 -23.44 -21.72
C VAL A 12 -16.82 -22.05 -21.23
N LEU A 13 -17.06 -21.08 -22.12
CA LEU A 13 -17.32 -19.70 -21.71
C LEU A 13 -18.70 -19.52 -21.05
N LEU A 14 -19.69 -20.35 -21.40
CA LEU A 14 -21.00 -20.32 -20.75
C LEU A 14 -21.02 -21.04 -19.40
N SER A 15 -19.95 -21.75 -19.04
CA SER A 15 -19.82 -22.46 -17.75
C SER A 15 -18.91 -21.73 -16.77
N ILE A 16 -18.47 -20.49 -17.07
CA ILE A 16 -17.52 -19.71 -16.24
C ILE A 16 -17.99 -19.47 -14.79
N ASP A 17 -19.27 -19.68 -14.53
CA ASP A 17 -19.91 -19.61 -13.21
C ASP A 17 -20.02 -20.94 -12.46
N ASP A 18 -19.42 -22.02 -12.98
CA ASP A 18 -19.27 -23.26 -12.23
C ASP A 18 -18.37 -23.02 -11.02
N SER A 19 -18.84 -23.47 -9.86
CA SER A 19 -18.21 -23.27 -8.57
C SER A 19 -18.01 -24.59 -7.83
N ASP A 20 -18.05 -25.73 -8.54
CA ASP A 20 -17.57 -27.00 -8.01
C ASP A 20 -16.06 -26.91 -7.78
N PRO A 21 -15.56 -27.06 -6.53
CA PRO A 21 -14.14 -26.97 -6.22
C PRO A 21 -13.25 -27.95 -7.00
N ILE A 22 -13.80 -29.08 -7.48
CA ILE A 22 -13.08 -30.10 -8.25
C ILE A 22 -12.89 -29.65 -9.69
N VAL A 23 -13.91 -29.01 -10.28
CA VAL A 23 -13.94 -28.65 -11.70
C VAL A 23 -13.38 -27.25 -11.94
N CYS A 24 -13.60 -26.32 -10.99
CA CYS A 24 -13.30 -24.90 -11.13
C CYS A 24 -11.85 -24.61 -11.58
N PRO A 25 -10.78 -25.22 -11.01
CA PRO A 25 -9.42 -24.98 -11.47
C PRO A 25 -9.22 -25.32 -12.96
N ALA A 26 -9.66 -26.52 -13.37
CA ALA A 26 -9.54 -26.98 -14.76
C ALA A 26 -10.40 -26.15 -15.72
N LEU A 27 -11.57 -25.68 -15.25
CA LEU A 27 -12.43 -24.79 -16.03
C LEU A 27 -11.75 -23.46 -16.32
N TRP A 28 -11.16 -22.79 -15.33
CA TRP A 28 -10.51 -21.48 -15.54
C TRP A 28 -9.26 -21.59 -16.41
N GLU A 29 -8.52 -22.70 -16.33
CA GLU A 29 -7.48 -23.03 -17.30
C GLU A 29 -8.04 -23.22 -18.71
N ALA A 30 -9.12 -23.97 -18.86
CA ALA A 30 -9.79 -24.17 -20.15
C ALA A 30 -10.33 -22.87 -20.73
N VAL A 31 -10.84 -21.95 -19.89
CA VAL A 31 -11.27 -20.61 -20.31
C VAL A 31 -10.09 -19.86 -20.92
N LEU A 32 -8.95 -19.75 -20.23
CA LEU A 32 -7.78 -19.04 -20.78
C LEU A 32 -7.21 -19.73 -22.01
N TYR A 33 -7.19 -21.06 -22.03
CA TYR A 33 -6.75 -21.82 -23.20
C TYR A 33 -7.65 -21.55 -24.41
N THR A 34 -8.98 -21.53 -24.21
CA THR A 34 -9.95 -21.18 -25.26
C THR A 34 -9.70 -19.77 -25.80
N LEU A 35 -9.53 -18.78 -24.92
CA LEU A 35 -9.27 -17.39 -25.31
C LEU A 35 -7.94 -17.20 -26.06
N THR A 36 -6.96 -18.05 -25.82
CA THR A 36 -5.63 -17.93 -26.42
C THR A 36 -5.46 -18.75 -27.70
N THR A 37 -6.25 -19.82 -27.88
CA THR A 37 -6.14 -20.74 -29.02
C THR A 37 -7.23 -20.59 -30.07
N ILE A 38 -8.41 -20.09 -29.71
CA ILE A 38 -9.57 -19.93 -30.60
C ILE A 38 -9.82 -18.43 -30.83
N GLU A 39 -9.24 -17.88 -31.89
CA GLU A 39 -9.30 -16.45 -32.23
C GLU A 39 -10.73 -15.93 -32.39
N ASP A 40 -11.63 -16.75 -32.93
CA ASP A 40 -13.03 -16.39 -33.19
C ASP A 40 -14.00 -16.82 -32.08
N CYS A 41 -13.51 -17.21 -30.90
CA CYS A 41 -14.36 -17.74 -29.81
C CYS A 41 -15.56 -16.84 -29.46
N TRP A 42 -15.38 -15.52 -29.50
CA TRP A 42 -16.41 -14.52 -29.23
C TRP A 42 -17.49 -14.40 -30.32
N HIS A 43 -17.30 -14.97 -31.51
CA HIS A 43 -18.36 -15.06 -32.53
C HIS A 43 -19.36 -16.18 -32.21
N HIS A 44 -18.93 -17.17 -31.42
CA HIS A 44 -19.75 -18.34 -31.07
C HIS A 44 -20.56 -18.13 -29.79
N VAL A 45 -20.27 -17.09 -29.00
CA VAL A 45 -20.98 -16.80 -27.74
C VAL A 45 -21.37 -15.34 -27.64
N ASN A 46 -22.54 -15.07 -27.04
CA ASN A 46 -22.91 -13.71 -26.71
C ASN A 46 -22.28 -13.28 -25.38
N ALA A 47 -21.14 -12.59 -25.45
CA ALA A 47 -20.39 -12.12 -24.29
C ALA A 47 -21.26 -11.31 -23.31
N ARG A 48 -21.97 -10.28 -23.83
CA ARG A 48 -22.73 -9.35 -23.01
C ARG A 48 -23.97 -9.95 -22.36
N LYS A 49 -24.65 -10.88 -23.05
CA LYS A 49 -25.87 -11.51 -22.54
C LYS A 49 -25.62 -12.75 -21.69
N SER A 50 -24.46 -13.40 -21.86
CA SER A 50 -24.25 -14.74 -21.29
C SER A 50 -22.99 -14.82 -20.44
N VAL A 51 -21.83 -14.38 -20.95
CA VAL A 51 -20.54 -14.57 -20.26
C VAL A 51 -20.32 -13.52 -19.17
N PHE A 52 -20.48 -12.23 -19.48
CA PHE A 52 -20.24 -11.14 -18.53
C PHE A 52 -21.21 -11.14 -17.33
N PRO A 53 -22.52 -11.43 -17.49
CA PRO A 53 -23.40 -11.57 -16.34
C PRO A 53 -22.96 -12.71 -15.39
N LYS A 54 -22.52 -13.84 -15.95
CA LYS A 54 -21.99 -14.98 -15.19
C LYS A 54 -20.68 -14.62 -14.46
N LEU A 55 -19.73 -14.01 -15.17
CA LEU A 55 -18.48 -13.51 -14.60
C LEU A 55 -18.75 -12.52 -13.45
N SER A 56 -19.61 -11.52 -13.69
CA SER A 56 -19.96 -10.52 -12.69
C SER A 56 -20.61 -11.16 -11.47
N ALA A 57 -21.48 -12.16 -11.63
CA ALA A 57 -22.07 -12.88 -10.51
C ALA A 57 -21.01 -13.59 -9.65
N VAL A 58 -20.12 -14.37 -10.27
CA VAL A 58 -19.03 -15.07 -9.57
C VAL A 58 -18.14 -14.11 -8.81
N VAL A 59 -17.70 -13.04 -9.48
CA VAL A 59 -16.77 -12.05 -8.90
C VAL A 59 -17.45 -11.26 -7.79
N ARG A 60 -18.70 -10.83 -7.98
CA ARG A 60 -19.47 -10.10 -6.95
C ARG A 60 -19.75 -10.97 -5.71
N GLU A 61 -19.82 -12.29 -5.88
CA GLU A 61 -20.00 -13.25 -4.80
C GLU A 61 -18.66 -13.73 -4.19
N GLY A 62 -17.55 -13.05 -4.48
CA GLY A 62 -16.23 -13.39 -3.93
C GLY A 62 -15.69 -14.72 -4.44
N GLY A 63 -16.02 -15.13 -5.66
CA GLY A 63 -15.65 -16.43 -6.20
C GLY A 63 -16.29 -17.61 -5.46
N ARG A 64 -17.36 -17.38 -4.68
CA ARG A 64 -18.08 -18.38 -3.88
C ARG A 64 -17.19 -19.21 -2.93
N GLY A 65 -16.09 -18.63 -2.46
CA GLY A 65 -15.11 -19.29 -1.59
C GLY A 65 -13.98 -20.01 -2.34
N LEU A 66 -13.82 -19.72 -3.64
CA LEU A 66 -12.72 -20.18 -4.48
C LEU A 66 -11.93 -19.00 -5.05
N ALA A 67 -11.85 -17.87 -4.33
CA ALA A 67 -11.17 -16.68 -4.79
C ALA A 67 -9.69 -16.94 -5.09
N THR A 68 -9.01 -17.75 -4.28
CA THR A 68 -7.62 -18.17 -4.51
C THR A 68 -7.42 -18.98 -5.80
N VAL A 69 -8.47 -19.60 -6.33
CA VAL A 69 -8.47 -20.29 -7.63
C VAL A 69 -8.86 -19.33 -8.75
N ILE A 70 -9.92 -18.55 -8.58
CA ILE A 70 -10.56 -17.77 -9.65
C ILE A 70 -9.82 -16.46 -9.93
N TYR A 71 -9.48 -15.70 -8.90
CA TYR A 71 -9.00 -14.32 -9.05
C TYR A 71 -7.65 -14.20 -9.76
N PRO A 72 -6.69 -15.14 -9.63
CA PRO A 72 -5.47 -15.15 -10.42
C PRO A 72 -5.69 -15.21 -11.95
N TYR A 73 -6.85 -15.67 -12.41
CA TYR A 73 -7.19 -15.75 -13.84
C TYR A 73 -7.87 -14.48 -14.37
N LEU A 74 -8.29 -13.54 -13.51
CA LEU A 74 -9.04 -12.36 -13.93
C LEU A 74 -8.23 -11.41 -14.81
N LEU A 75 -7.01 -11.07 -14.42
CA LEU A 75 -6.12 -10.23 -15.25
C LEU A 75 -5.84 -10.91 -16.61
N PRO A 76 -5.37 -12.18 -16.65
CA PRO A 76 -5.19 -12.90 -17.91
C PRO A 76 -6.46 -12.91 -18.78
N PHE A 77 -7.64 -13.10 -18.17
CA PHE A 77 -8.92 -13.09 -18.87
C PHE A 77 -9.22 -11.73 -19.52
N ILE A 78 -9.19 -10.64 -18.75
CA ILE A 78 -9.53 -9.30 -19.27
C ILE A 78 -8.51 -8.83 -20.32
N SER A 79 -7.25 -9.25 -20.20
CA SER A 79 -6.19 -8.90 -21.15
C SER A 79 -6.38 -9.51 -22.56
N LYS A 80 -7.28 -10.50 -22.69
CA LYS A 80 -7.58 -11.19 -23.95
C LYS A 80 -8.94 -10.80 -24.54
N LEU A 81 -9.65 -9.84 -23.94
CA LEU A 81 -10.94 -9.40 -24.47
C LEU A 81 -10.73 -8.44 -25.66
N PRO A 82 -11.33 -8.71 -26.83
CA PRO A 82 -11.28 -7.78 -27.95
C PRO A 82 -12.11 -6.51 -27.67
N GLN A 83 -11.72 -5.40 -28.28
CA GLN A 83 -12.38 -4.12 -28.03
C GLN A 83 -13.87 -4.13 -28.40
N SER A 84 -14.24 -4.87 -29.46
CA SER A 84 -15.63 -5.01 -29.93
C SER A 84 -16.61 -5.53 -28.86
N ILE A 85 -16.12 -6.32 -27.90
CA ILE A 85 -16.98 -6.83 -26.81
C ILE A 85 -16.92 -5.95 -25.55
N THR A 86 -15.86 -5.18 -25.36
CA THR A 86 -15.69 -4.30 -24.19
C THR A 86 -16.31 -2.91 -24.36
N ASP A 87 -16.71 -2.51 -25.58
CA ASP A 87 -17.27 -1.17 -25.81
C ASP A 87 -18.69 -0.96 -25.23
N PRO A 88 -19.02 0.14 -24.55
CA PRO A 88 -18.11 1.21 -24.11
C PRO A 88 -17.15 0.72 -23.03
N LYS A 89 -15.84 0.87 -23.27
CA LYS A 89 -14.78 0.40 -22.36
C LYS A 89 -14.98 0.87 -20.93
N LEU A 90 -15.35 2.15 -20.77
CA LEU A 90 -15.56 2.79 -19.48
C LEU A 90 -16.60 2.04 -18.65
N ASP A 91 -17.78 1.75 -19.21
CA ASP A 91 -18.84 1.02 -18.53
C ASP A 91 -18.40 -0.41 -18.19
N PHE A 92 -17.71 -1.08 -19.12
CA PHE A 92 -17.24 -2.44 -18.90
C PHE A 92 -16.27 -2.51 -17.72
N PHE A 93 -15.20 -1.71 -17.73
CA PHE A 93 -14.18 -1.74 -16.68
C PHE A 93 -14.70 -1.23 -15.34
N LYS A 94 -15.57 -0.21 -15.34
CA LYS A 94 -16.23 0.28 -14.13
C LYS A 94 -17.08 -0.81 -13.48
N ASN A 95 -17.94 -1.48 -14.25
CA ASN A 95 -18.79 -2.56 -13.74
C ASN A 95 -17.97 -3.78 -13.28
N PHE A 96 -16.90 -4.10 -13.99
CA PHE A 96 -15.99 -5.18 -13.63
C PHE A 96 -15.29 -4.92 -12.29
N LEU A 97 -14.62 -3.78 -12.14
CA LEU A 97 -13.92 -3.42 -10.90
C LEU A 97 -14.90 -3.25 -9.72
N THR A 98 -16.08 -2.68 -9.98
CA THR A 98 -17.14 -2.58 -8.97
C THR A 98 -17.59 -3.97 -8.50
N SER A 99 -17.68 -4.94 -9.41
CA SER A 99 -17.99 -6.33 -9.05
C SER A 99 -16.88 -6.95 -8.21
N VAL A 100 -15.60 -6.70 -8.54
CA VAL A 100 -14.44 -7.17 -7.77
C VAL A 100 -14.47 -6.62 -6.35
N ILE A 101 -14.67 -5.30 -6.20
CA ILE A 101 -14.77 -4.65 -4.89
C ILE A 101 -15.95 -5.20 -4.09
N ALA A 102 -17.11 -5.39 -4.72
CA ALA A 102 -18.29 -5.95 -4.05
C ALA A 102 -18.03 -7.37 -3.51
N GLY A 103 -17.19 -8.16 -4.19
CA GLY A 103 -16.75 -9.48 -3.71
C GLY A 103 -16.00 -9.42 -2.37
N LEU A 104 -15.24 -8.35 -2.10
CA LEU A 104 -14.54 -8.14 -0.81
C LEU A 104 -15.50 -7.88 0.35
N SER A 105 -16.67 -7.33 0.05
CA SER A 105 -17.70 -7.06 1.05
C SER A 105 -18.39 -8.34 1.54
N MET A 106 -18.18 -9.48 0.88
CA MET A 106 -18.74 -10.77 1.28
C MET A 106 -18.10 -11.29 2.57
N GLU A 107 -18.93 -11.62 3.56
CA GLU A 107 -18.46 -12.07 4.88
C GLU A 107 -17.52 -13.28 4.80
N ARG A 108 -17.78 -14.22 3.87
CA ARG A 108 -16.92 -15.39 3.64
C ARG A 108 -15.49 -15.00 3.26
N ILE A 109 -15.32 -13.93 2.48
CA ILE A 109 -14.01 -13.41 2.07
C ILE A 109 -13.34 -12.72 3.25
N LYS A 110 -14.10 -11.93 4.01
CA LYS A 110 -13.58 -11.25 5.21
C LYS A 110 -13.09 -12.21 6.30
N THR A 111 -13.63 -13.43 6.35
CA THR A 111 -13.19 -14.46 7.30
C THR A 111 -11.94 -15.23 6.86
N SER A 112 -11.53 -15.15 5.59
CA SER A 112 -10.38 -15.90 5.05
C SER A 112 -9.31 -14.96 4.51
N PHE A 113 -8.17 -14.91 5.20
CA PHE A 113 -7.05 -14.05 4.80
C PHE A 113 -6.55 -14.34 3.39
N SER A 114 -6.43 -15.62 3.00
CA SER A 114 -5.94 -16.00 1.68
C SER A 114 -6.91 -15.62 0.56
N GLU A 115 -8.22 -15.76 0.80
CA GLU A 115 -9.25 -15.38 -0.16
C GLU A 115 -9.29 -13.86 -0.33
N CYS A 116 -9.30 -13.11 0.79
CA CYS A 116 -9.24 -11.65 0.77
C CYS A 116 -7.99 -11.15 0.04
N SER A 117 -6.82 -11.73 0.32
CA SER A 117 -5.56 -11.41 -0.34
C SER A 117 -5.61 -11.67 -1.85
N ALA A 118 -6.19 -12.80 -2.30
CA ALA A 118 -6.34 -13.10 -3.72
C ALA A 118 -7.21 -12.06 -4.45
N VAL A 119 -8.31 -11.62 -3.82
CA VAL A 119 -9.18 -10.59 -4.39
C VAL A 119 -8.48 -9.24 -4.47
N ILE A 120 -7.78 -8.83 -3.40
CA ILE A 120 -7.01 -7.58 -3.37
C ILE A 120 -5.92 -7.58 -4.46
N SER A 121 -5.15 -8.67 -4.58
CA SER A 121 -4.10 -8.80 -5.60
C SER A 121 -4.67 -8.61 -7.01
N ALA A 122 -5.74 -9.36 -7.33
CA ALA A 122 -6.37 -9.27 -8.64
C ALA A 122 -7.00 -7.89 -8.92
N PHE A 123 -7.58 -7.22 -7.91
CA PHE A 123 -8.04 -5.84 -8.06
C PHE A 123 -6.91 -4.92 -8.52
N PHE A 124 -5.78 -4.90 -7.79
CA PHE A 124 -4.66 -4.02 -8.12
C PHE A 124 -3.96 -4.41 -9.42
N GLU A 125 -3.83 -5.70 -9.71
CA GLU A 125 -3.31 -6.20 -10.99
C GLU A 125 -4.16 -5.72 -12.17
N CYS A 126 -5.49 -5.89 -12.07
CA CYS A 126 -6.42 -5.42 -13.09
C CYS A 126 -6.41 -3.88 -13.19
N LEU A 127 -6.40 -3.16 -12.06
CA LEU A 127 -6.33 -1.70 -12.03
C LEU A 127 -5.09 -1.17 -12.76
N ARG A 128 -3.90 -1.74 -12.46
CA ARG A 128 -2.64 -1.37 -13.12
C ARG A 128 -2.68 -1.66 -14.62
N PHE A 129 -3.22 -2.81 -15.00
CA PHE A 129 -3.37 -3.17 -16.41
C PHE A 129 -4.30 -2.21 -17.15
N ILE A 130 -5.50 -1.93 -16.60
CA ILE A 130 -6.48 -1.04 -17.23
C ILE A 130 -5.91 0.38 -17.32
N MET A 131 -5.25 0.87 -16.28
CA MET A 131 -4.54 2.16 -16.31
C MET A 131 -3.53 2.16 -17.47
N GLN A 132 -2.65 1.17 -17.54
CA GLN A 132 -1.61 1.09 -18.57
C GLN A 132 -2.17 1.03 -20.00
N GLN A 133 -3.26 0.31 -20.23
CA GLN A 133 -3.83 0.15 -21.57
C GLN A 133 -4.61 1.40 -22.05
N ASN A 134 -5.01 2.28 -21.13
CA ASN A 134 -5.87 3.41 -21.44
C ASN A 134 -5.26 4.73 -20.93
N LEU A 135 -3.92 4.81 -20.84
CA LEU A 135 -3.23 6.06 -20.53
C LEU A 135 -3.55 7.12 -21.59
N GLY A 136 -3.87 8.33 -21.14
CA GLY A 136 -4.37 9.43 -21.96
C GLY A 136 -5.89 9.44 -22.14
N GLU A 137 -6.60 8.35 -21.84
CA GLU A 137 -8.07 8.31 -21.82
C GLU A 137 -8.60 8.88 -20.48
N LYS A 138 -8.69 10.21 -20.39
CA LYS A 138 -9.02 10.95 -19.15
C LYS A 138 -10.24 10.40 -18.39
N GLU A 139 -11.31 10.02 -19.08
CA GLU A 139 -12.51 9.49 -18.43
C GLU A 139 -12.24 8.14 -17.74
N ILE A 140 -11.39 7.28 -18.33
CA ILE A 140 -10.98 6.02 -17.71
C ILE A 140 -10.02 6.29 -16.56
N GLU A 141 -9.04 7.18 -16.72
CA GLU A 141 -8.12 7.58 -15.65
C GLU A 141 -8.87 8.11 -14.42
N GLU A 142 -9.83 9.01 -14.63
CA GLU A 142 -10.68 9.56 -13.57
C GLU A 142 -11.55 8.49 -12.93
N MET A 143 -12.16 7.59 -13.71
CA MET A 143 -12.95 6.46 -13.18
C MET A 143 -12.08 5.53 -12.31
N LEU A 144 -10.88 5.16 -12.76
CA LEU A 144 -10.00 4.25 -12.02
C LEU A 144 -9.59 4.84 -10.66
N VAL A 145 -9.28 6.13 -10.61
CA VAL A 145 -8.87 6.80 -9.36
C VAL A 145 -10.09 7.17 -8.52
N ASN A 146 -10.99 7.99 -9.05
CA ASN A 146 -12.04 8.66 -8.29
C ASN A 146 -13.25 7.75 -8.01
N ASP A 147 -13.60 6.87 -8.95
CA ASP A 147 -14.78 6.02 -8.80
C ASP A 147 -14.45 4.63 -8.23
N GLN A 148 -13.20 4.17 -8.35
CA GLN A 148 -12.81 2.81 -7.95
C GLN A 148 -11.80 2.82 -6.80
N LEU A 149 -10.59 3.34 -7.02
CA LEU A 149 -9.50 3.22 -6.04
C LEU A 149 -9.77 4.01 -4.75
N ILE A 150 -10.18 5.28 -4.84
CA ILE A 150 -10.41 6.14 -3.67
C ILE A 150 -11.58 5.64 -2.82
N PRO A 151 -12.77 5.33 -3.37
CA PRO A 151 -13.85 4.74 -2.59
C PRO A 151 -13.46 3.40 -1.96
N PHE A 152 -12.65 2.60 -2.65
CA PHE A 152 -12.17 1.34 -2.09
C PHE A 152 -11.24 1.55 -0.89
N ILE A 153 -10.33 2.51 -0.97
CA ILE A 153 -9.49 2.91 0.19
C ILE A 153 -10.37 3.42 1.32
N ASP A 154 -11.35 4.28 1.05
CA ASP A 154 -12.23 4.85 2.07
C ASP A 154 -13.02 3.78 2.83
N GLU A 155 -13.53 2.76 2.13
CA GLU A 155 -14.21 1.63 2.77
C GLU A 155 -13.27 0.78 3.62
N VAL A 156 -12.02 0.59 3.19
CA VAL A 156 -11.01 -0.16 3.95
C VAL A 156 -10.60 0.60 5.22
N LEU A 157 -10.51 1.93 5.15
CA LEU A 157 -10.27 2.77 6.33
C LEU A 157 -11.35 2.61 7.40
N LYS A 158 -12.55 2.14 7.05
CA LYS A 158 -13.66 1.88 8.00
C LYS A 158 -13.71 0.43 8.51
N ASP A 159 -13.07 -0.53 7.85
CA ASP A 159 -13.12 -1.97 8.20
C ASP A 159 -11.78 -2.49 8.75
N PRO A 160 -11.62 -2.67 10.07
CA PRO A 160 -10.38 -3.14 10.69
C PRO A 160 -9.83 -4.45 10.11
N ARG A 161 -10.71 -5.35 9.65
CA ARG A 161 -10.31 -6.65 9.10
C ARG A 161 -9.50 -6.50 7.80
N LEU A 162 -9.73 -5.41 7.09
CA LEU A 162 -9.04 -5.09 5.84
C LEU A 162 -7.79 -4.22 6.07
N GLN A 163 -7.72 -3.50 7.21
CA GLN A 163 -6.60 -2.63 7.57
C GLN A 163 -5.31 -3.39 7.92
N ASP A 164 -5.43 -4.59 8.50
CA ASP A 164 -4.29 -5.49 8.78
C ASP A 164 -3.85 -6.28 7.53
N GLY A 165 -4.52 -6.06 6.40
CA GLY A 165 -4.29 -6.78 5.15
C GLY A 165 -3.12 -6.25 4.32
N GLN A 166 -2.78 -6.97 3.25
CA GLN A 166 -1.76 -6.57 2.27
C GLN A 166 -2.22 -5.42 1.36
N LEU A 167 -3.38 -4.80 1.62
CA LEU A 167 -3.97 -3.81 0.73
C LEU A 167 -3.10 -2.57 0.57
N PHE A 168 -2.64 -2.00 1.69
CA PHE A 168 -1.76 -0.83 1.64
C PHE A 168 -0.42 -1.16 0.99
N ASP A 169 0.06 -2.41 1.11
CA ASP A 169 1.27 -2.86 0.41
C ASP A 169 1.04 -2.87 -1.13
N HIS A 170 -0.10 -3.39 -1.60
CA HIS A 170 -0.45 -3.37 -3.02
C HIS A 170 -0.70 -1.95 -3.54
N LEU A 171 -1.28 -1.07 -2.73
CA LEU A 171 -1.42 0.35 -3.05
C LEU A 171 -0.05 1.01 -3.22
N ALA A 172 0.85 0.82 -2.24
CA ALA A 172 2.19 1.38 -2.30
C ALA A 172 2.98 0.86 -3.51
N GLU A 173 2.85 -0.42 -3.85
CA GLU A 173 3.45 -1.01 -5.06
C GLU A 173 2.85 -0.42 -6.35
N THR A 174 1.53 -0.21 -6.40
CA THR A 174 0.85 0.42 -7.53
C THR A 174 1.38 1.83 -7.78
N LEU A 175 1.44 2.65 -6.72
CA LEU A 175 1.97 4.00 -6.79
C LEU A 175 3.44 3.98 -7.22
N SER A 176 4.25 3.06 -6.68
CA SER A 176 5.66 2.93 -7.07
C SER A 176 5.81 2.58 -8.55
N SER A 177 4.90 1.76 -9.10
CA SER A 177 4.90 1.42 -10.53
C SER A 177 4.52 2.61 -11.42
N TRP A 178 3.58 3.44 -10.99
CA TRP A 178 3.17 4.65 -11.71
C TRP A 178 4.25 5.73 -11.64
N GLU A 179 4.86 5.91 -10.46
CA GLU A 179 5.98 6.83 -10.25
C GLU A 179 7.20 6.45 -11.09
N ALA A 180 7.59 5.17 -11.08
CA ALA A 180 8.72 4.70 -11.87
C ALA A 180 8.53 4.95 -13.37
N LYS A 181 7.30 4.74 -13.89
CA LYS A 181 6.97 5.05 -15.29
C LYS A 181 6.98 6.54 -15.58
N ALA A 182 6.36 7.36 -14.73
CA ALA A 182 6.39 8.82 -14.86
C ALA A 182 7.83 9.36 -14.83
N ASP A 183 8.73 8.73 -14.07
CA ASP A 183 10.13 9.13 -14.00
C ASP A 183 10.95 8.69 -15.24
N MET A 184 10.65 7.53 -15.83
CA MET A 184 11.36 7.00 -17.01
C MET A 184 10.92 7.64 -18.33
N GLU A 185 9.66 8.10 -18.43
CA GLU A 185 9.06 8.56 -19.67
C GLU A 185 9.06 10.10 -19.81
N LYS A 186 9.89 10.84 -19.07
CA LYS A 186 9.89 12.33 -19.07
C LYS A 186 10.04 13.00 -20.45
N ASP A 187 10.47 12.23 -21.45
CA ASP A 187 10.62 12.65 -22.86
C ASP A 187 9.47 12.18 -23.78
N ASP A 188 8.43 11.51 -23.26
CA ASP A 188 7.27 10.98 -23.99
C ASP A 188 5.97 11.72 -23.62
N GLU A 189 4.97 11.75 -24.51
CA GLU A 189 3.66 12.37 -24.29
C GLU A 189 2.84 11.67 -23.16
N THR A 190 3.25 10.47 -22.73
CA THR A 190 2.57 9.66 -21.71
C THR A 190 2.97 9.97 -20.26
N ALA A 191 4.20 10.44 -20.00
CA ALA A 191 4.64 10.84 -18.66
C ALA A 191 3.79 11.94 -18.01
N PRO A 192 3.40 13.04 -18.69
CA PRO A 192 2.55 14.06 -18.07
C PRO A 192 1.17 13.50 -17.66
N ASN A 193 0.70 12.42 -18.27
CA ASN A 193 -0.58 11.79 -17.91
C ASN A 193 -0.49 11.09 -16.56
N LEU A 194 0.56 10.28 -16.32
CA LEU A 194 0.74 9.59 -15.04
C LEU A 194 1.05 10.53 -13.88
N GLU A 195 1.82 11.60 -14.11
CA GLU A 195 2.03 12.64 -13.09
C GLU A 195 0.70 13.28 -12.67
N LYS A 196 -0.16 13.62 -13.64
CA LYS A 196 -1.49 14.17 -13.36
C LYS A 196 -2.37 13.17 -12.59
N VAL A 197 -2.34 11.89 -12.98
CA VAL A 197 -3.07 10.81 -12.27
C VAL A 197 -2.61 10.70 -10.82
N LEU A 198 -1.30 10.73 -10.56
CA LEU A 198 -0.73 10.70 -9.21
C LEU A 198 -1.13 11.93 -8.39
N LEU A 199 -1.08 13.13 -8.97
CA LEU A 199 -1.52 14.35 -8.30
C LEU A 199 -3.00 14.30 -7.92
N ASN A 200 -3.88 13.88 -8.84
CA ASN A 200 -5.30 13.68 -8.56
C ASN A 200 -5.50 12.64 -7.45
N PHE A 201 -4.78 11.51 -7.50
CA PHE A 201 -4.83 10.51 -6.44
C PHE A 201 -4.48 11.10 -5.06
N TRP A 202 -3.39 11.85 -4.96
CA TRP A 202 -2.95 12.44 -3.68
C TRP A 202 -3.92 13.50 -3.15
N GLU A 203 -4.53 14.30 -4.04
CA GLU A 203 -5.58 15.24 -3.69
C GLU A 203 -6.78 14.52 -3.06
N ARG A 204 -7.32 13.50 -3.75
CA ARG A 204 -8.44 12.70 -3.25
C ARG A 204 -8.11 11.91 -1.98
N LEU A 205 -6.91 11.36 -1.89
CA LEU A 205 -6.45 10.67 -0.69
C LEU A 205 -6.40 11.63 0.51
N SER A 206 -5.92 12.86 0.27
CA SER A 206 -5.89 13.90 1.30
C SER A 206 -7.29 14.25 1.77
N GLU A 207 -8.27 14.38 0.87
CA GLU A 207 -9.67 14.67 1.21
C GLU A 207 -10.23 13.60 2.16
N ILE A 208 -10.15 12.32 1.79
CA ILE A 208 -10.72 11.25 2.62
C ILE A 208 -9.98 11.09 3.96
N CYS A 209 -8.65 11.25 4.00
CA CYS A 209 -7.90 11.18 5.26
C CYS A 209 -8.27 12.34 6.19
N ILE A 210 -8.43 13.55 5.65
CA ILE A 210 -8.86 14.73 6.42
C ILE A 210 -10.26 14.50 6.98
N GLU A 211 -11.19 14.02 6.16
CA GLU A 211 -12.56 13.73 6.59
C GLU A 211 -12.59 12.77 7.79
N LYS A 212 -11.80 11.69 7.75
CA LYS A 212 -11.74 10.70 8.85
C LYS A 212 -11.14 11.21 10.15
N ILE A 213 -10.30 12.23 10.09
CA ILE A 213 -9.65 12.81 11.27
C ILE A 213 -10.38 14.07 11.75
N ASN A 214 -11.14 14.76 10.90
CA ASN A 214 -11.82 16.02 11.25
C ASN A 214 -13.13 15.83 12.03
N GLU A 215 -13.17 14.91 12.98
CA GLU A 215 -14.35 14.64 13.80
C GLU A 215 -13.98 14.76 15.29
N PRO A 216 -14.76 15.48 16.12
CA PRO A 216 -14.48 15.63 17.56
C PRO A 216 -14.27 14.30 18.29
N GLU A 217 -15.09 13.31 17.93
CA GLU A 217 -15.00 11.91 18.36
C GLU A 217 -14.61 11.05 17.16
N ALA A 218 -13.42 11.31 16.58
CA ALA A 218 -12.92 10.52 15.46
C ALA A 218 -13.09 9.01 15.72
N ASP A 219 -13.40 8.23 14.70
CA ASP A 219 -13.50 6.78 14.88
C ASP A 219 -12.10 6.17 15.08
N VAL A 220 -11.89 5.43 16.18
CA VAL A 220 -10.58 4.83 16.54
C VAL A 220 -10.06 3.94 15.42
N LYS A 221 -10.95 3.23 14.73
CA LYS A 221 -10.59 2.33 13.63
C LYS A 221 -10.13 3.12 12.41
N SER A 222 -10.84 4.19 12.08
CA SER A 222 -10.48 5.09 10.98
C SER A 222 -9.15 5.78 11.23
N VAL A 223 -8.90 6.26 12.44
CA VAL A 223 -7.63 6.84 12.86
C VAL A 223 -6.47 5.85 12.72
N LEU A 224 -6.66 4.60 13.17
CA LEU A 224 -5.66 3.55 13.03
C LEU A 224 -5.41 3.21 11.56
N GLY A 225 -6.47 3.08 10.76
CA GLY A 225 -6.40 2.82 9.33
C GLY A 225 -5.60 3.89 8.58
N VAL A 226 -5.86 5.18 8.86
CA VAL A 226 -5.10 6.30 8.28
C VAL A 226 -3.64 6.22 8.72
N SER A 227 -3.36 5.92 9.98
CA SER A 227 -1.98 5.78 10.46
C SER A 227 -1.24 4.66 9.73
N ASN A 228 -1.85 3.48 9.61
CA ASN A 228 -1.26 2.32 8.92
C ASN A 228 -1.02 2.60 7.44
N LEU A 229 -2.00 3.21 6.75
CA LEU A 229 -1.88 3.66 5.36
C LEU A 229 -0.66 4.56 5.18
N LEU A 230 -0.56 5.63 5.98
CA LEU A 230 0.55 6.60 5.87
C LEU A 230 1.90 5.92 6.12
N GLN A 231 2.01 5.08 7.16
CA GLN A 231 3.24 4.35 7.46
C GLN A 231 3.72 3.46 6.30
N VAL A 232 2.80 2.73 5.67
CA VAL A 232 3.11 1.88 4.51
C VAL A 232 3.52 2.72 3.30
N LEU A 233 2.84 3.84 3.05
CA LEU A 233 3.20 4.76 1.96
C LEU A 233 4.57 5.42 2.17
N GLN A 234 4.95 5.67 3.42
CA GLN A 234 6.26 6.20 3.78
C GLN A 234 7.38 5.19 3.55
N LYS A 235 7.14 3.92 3.88
CA LYS A 235 8.14 2.85 3.73
C LYS A 235 7.53 1.65 3.02
N PRO A 236 7.37 1.73 1.69
CA PRO A 236 6.82 0.63 0.90
C PRO A 236 7.69 -0.61 1.06
N LYS A 237 7.08 -1.76 1.34
CA LYS A 237 7.82 -3.03 1.30
C LYS A 237 8.26 -3.30 -0.13
N SER A 238 9.56 -3.51 -0.36
CA SER A 238 10.04 -3.94 -1.69
C SER A 238 9.65 -5.40 -1.92
N SER A 239 8.45 -5.65 -2.47
CA SER A 239 7.94 -6.99 -2.80
C SER A 239 8.77 -7.71 -3.88
N LEU A 240 9.61 -6.98 -4.62
CA LEU A 240 10.53 -7.51 -5.64
C LEU A 240 11.55 -8.56 -5.14
N LYS A 241 11.64 -8.85 -3.84
CA LYS A 241 12.61 -9.83 -3.28
C LYS A 241 12.02 -11.12 -2.69
N SER A 242 10.71 -11.23 -2.44
CA SER A 242 10.18 -12.38 -1.67
C SER A 242 9.40 -13.42 -2.47
N ASN A 243 9.04 -13.18 -3.73
CA ASN A 243 8.41 -14.21 -4.57
C ASN A 243 9.44 -15.03 -5.35
N LYS A 244 10.47 -15.56 -4.67
CA LYS A 244 10.99 -16.86 -5.08
C LYS A 244 9.89 -17.87 -4.73
N LYS A 245 8.99 -18.13 -5.70
CA LYS A 245 8.20 -19.37 -5.68
C LYS A 245 9.19 -20.47 -5.28
N LYS A 246 8.92 -21.17 -4.17
CA LYS A 246 9.53 -22.49 -3.97
C LYS A 246 9.16 -23.25 -5.22
N VAL A 247 10.11 -23.37 -6.15
CA VAL A 247 10.02 -24.34 -7.23
C VAL A 247 9.91 -25.64 -6.48
N GLY A 248 8.69 -26.17 -6.37
CA GLY A 248 8.45 -27.52 -5.91
C GLY A 248 9.35 -28.37 -6.79
N LYS A 249 10.37 -28.96 -6.17
CA LYS A 249 11.29 -29.86 -6.86
C LYS A 249 10.46 -31.10 -7.16
N VAL A 250 9.79 -31.10 -8.32
CA VAL A 250 9.11 -32.28 -8.84
C VAL A 250 10.21 -33.31 -9.09
N ARG A 251 10.33 -34.29 -8.19
CA ARG A 251 11.08 -35.50 -8.45
C ARG A 251 10.16 -36.41 -9.25
N PHE A 252 10.56 -36.72 -10.48
CA PHE A 252 9.97 -37.83 -11.21
C PHE A 252 10.36 -39.11 -10.47
N ALA A 253 9.36 -39.96 -10.21
CA ALA A 253 9.56 -41.25 -9.57
C ALA A 253 10.16 -42.21 -10.60
N ASP A 254 11.47 -42.13 -10.81
CA ASP A 254 12.22 -43.16 -11.53
C ASP A 254 13.72 -43.07 -11.20
N GLU A 255 14.06 -43.07 -9.91
CA GLU A 255 15.42 -43.37 -9.47
C GLU A 255 15.35 -44.23 -8.20
N MET A 256 15.54 -45.54 -8.37
CA MET A 256 15.78 -46.47 -7.28
C MET A 256 17.15 -46.19 -6.64
N PRO A 257 17.29 -46.25 -5.30
CA PRO A 257 18.55 -45.96 -4.66
C PRO A 257 19.44 -47.21 -4.69
N GLU A 258 20.57 -47.14 -5.40
CA GLU A 258 21.70 -48.03 -5.14
C GLU A 258 22.70 -47.34 -4.19
N ASN A 259 22.94 -48.03 -3.07
CA ASN A 259 24.05 -47.79 -2.16
C ASN A 259 25.37 -48.05 -2.91
N ASP A 260 26.37 -47.18 -2.77
CA ASP A 260 27.60 -47.49 -2.03
C ASP A 260 28.62 -46.33 -2.07
N LYS A 261 29.63 -46.48 -1.22
CA LYS A 261 30.46 -45.47 -0.55
C LYS A 261 31.65 -44.92 -1.35
N GLU A 262 32.11 -43.77 -0.84
CA GLU A 262 33.50 -43.30 -0.68
C GLU A 262 34.32 -42.77 -1.88
N ASN A 263 34.71 -41.49 -1.72
CA ASN A 263 36.02 -40.87 -1.94
C ASN A 263 36.53 -40.40 -3.34
N GLU A 264 37.18 -39.23 -3.23
CA GLU A 264 38.25 -38.63 -4.06
C GLU A 264 37.93 -37.82 -5.34
N MET A 265 37.99 -36.49 -5.16
CA MET A 265 38.89 -35.51 -5.79
C MET A 265 39.19 -35.53 -7.31
N CYS A 266 38.89 -34.37 -7.92
CA CYS A 266 39.51 -33.70 -9.08
C CYS A 266 39.64 -34.43 -10.43
N VAL A 267 39.14 -33.81 -11.50
CA VAL A 267 39.90 -33.01 -12.50
C VAL A 267 38.99 -32.80 -13.74
N SER A 268 39.09 -31.58 -14.28
CA SER A 268 38.56 -31.06 -15.53
C SER A 268 38.87 -31.89 -16.80
N SER A 269 37.96 -31.91 -17.78
CA SER A 269 38.33 -31.58 -19.17
C SER A 269 37.13 -31.19 -20.02
N GLU A 270 37.43 -30.30 -20.96
CA GLU A 270 36.61 -29.66 -21.99
C GLU A 270 36.10 -30.63 -23.08
N GLY A 271 35.10 -30.17 -23.85
CA GLY A 271 34.67 -30.84 -25.08
C GLY A 271 33.40 -30.22 -25.68
N GLU A 272 33.59 -29.40 -26.69
CA GLU A 272 32.69 -28.40 -27.29
C GLU A 272 31.57 -28.92 -28.24
N ASN A 273 30.73 -27.95 -28.63
CA ASN A 273 29.93 -27.80 -29.85
C ASN A 273 28.44 -28.22 -29.85
N SER A 274 27.53 -27.25 -29.91
CA SER A 274 27.21 -26.53 -31.16
C SER A 274 26.22 -25.36 -30.93
N GLU A 275 26.51 -24.24 -31.57
CA GLU A 275 25.80 -22.96 -31.54
C GLU A 275 24.38 -22.97 -32.13
N SER A 276 23.50 -22.13 -31.57
CA SER A 276 22.83 -21.01 -32.29
C SER A 276 21.39 -20.76 -31.80
N SER A 277 21.20 -19.72 -30.99
CA SER A 277 20.27 -18.62 -31.34
C SER A 277 20.50 -17.44 -30.38
N LYS A 278 20.87 -16.30 -30.97
CA LYS A 278 21.21 -15.04 -30.30
C LYS A 278 19.97 -14.29 -29.82
N LEU A 279 20.00 -13.91 -28.55
CA LEU A 279 19.87 -12.54 -28.00
C LEU A 279 18.81 -11.60 -28.63
N MET A 280 17.84 -11.21 -27.79
CA MET A 280 17.38 -9.82 -27.66
C MET A 280 17.25 -9.47 -26.17
N ALA A 281 18.30 -8.78 -25.70
CA ALA A 281 18.43 -7.84 -24.58
C ALA A 281 17.59 -8.01 -23.29
N GLU A 282 18.24 -8.50 -22.24
CA GLU A 282 17.93 -8.11 -20.86
C GLU A 282 18.26 -6.62 -20.65
N PRO A 283 17.43 -5.83 -19.95
CA PRO A 283 17.80 -4.49 -19.53
C PRO A 283 18.87 -4.58 -18.41
N PRO A 284 19.79 -3.59 -18.34
CA PRO A 284 20.96 -3.67 -17.47
C PRO A 284 20.56 -3.64 -15.98
N PRO A 285 21.37 -4.25 -15.10
CA PRO A 285 21.12 -4.23 -13.67
C PRO A 285 21.34 -2.81 -13.15
N SER A 286 20.26 -2.09 -12.84
CA SER A 286 20.37 -0.82 -12.14
C SER A 286 20.81 -1.06 -10.70
N HIS A 287 22.05 -0.65 -10.43
CA HIS A 287 22.60 -0.51 -9.09
C HIS A 287 21.87 0.60 -8.31
N ASN A 288 21.75 0.38 -6.99
CA ASN A 288 21.41 1.32 -5.91
C ASN A 288 19.93 1.41 -5.46
N GLY A 289 19.42 0.33 -4.86
CA GLY A 289 18.21 0.37 -4.02
C GLY A 289 18.53 0.73 -2.56
N LEU A 290 18.82 2.00 -2.30
CA LEU A 290 18.72 2.62 -0.98
C LEU A 290 17.49 3.54 -1.02
N ASP A 291 16.40 3.16 -0.36
CA ASP A 291 15.26 3.98 0.12
C ASP A 291 14.97 5.31 -0.61
N PHE A 292 14.90 5.33 -1.94
CA PHE A 292 14.56 6.54 -2.67
C PHE A 292 13.05 6.59 -2.92
N ILE A 293 12.34 7.38 -2.12
CA ILE A 293 10.93 7.70 -2.34
C ILE A 293 10.85 8.75 -3.46
N SER A 294 10.04 8.48 -4.49
CA SER A 294 9.84 9.43 -5.61
C SER A 294 9.39 10.81 -5.09
N PRO A 295 9.86 11.93 -5.67
CA PRO A 295 9.38 13.26 -5.33
C PRO A 295 7.86 13.40 -5.44
N LEU A 296 7.24 12.68 -6.40
CA LEU A 296 5.79 12.63 -6.63
C LEU A 296 5.00 12.01 -5.46
N ARG A 297 5.69 11.30 -4.55
CA ARG A 297 5.13 10.80 -3.29
C ARG A 297 5.59 11.61 -2.10
N LYS A 298 6.90 11.90 -2.04
CA LYS A 298 7.52 12.51 -0.86
C LYS A 298 6.83 13.82 -0.47
N LYS A 299 6.61 14.72 -1.43
CA LYS A 299 6.02 16.03 -1.16
C LYS A 299 4.53 15.93 -0.79
N PRO A 300 3.65 15.29 -1.60
CA PRO A 300 2.24 15.18 -1.23
C PRO A 300 2.00 14.44 0.09
N LEU A 301 2.81 13.42 0.39
CA LEU A 301 2.75 12.70 1.66
C LEU A 301 3.14 13.60 2.85
N GLU A 302 4.22 14.37 2.73
CA GLU A 302 4.63 15.33 3.77
C GLU A 302 3.58 16.43 3.96
N ASP A 303 3.01 16.96 2.88
CA ASP A 303 1.93 17.96 2.92
C ASP A 303 0.68 17.41 3.63
N LEU A 304 0.27 16.16 3.32
CA LEU A 304 -0.84 15.48 3.98
C LEU A 304 -0.56 15.29 5.48
N VAL A 305 0.62 14.78 5.84
CA VAL A 305 1.04 14.61 7.23
C VAL A 305 0.99 15.95 7.99
N CYS A 306 1.46 17.04 7.37
CA CYS A 306 1.41 18.36 7.98
C CYS A 306 -0.04 18.82 8.26
N LYS A 307 -0.95 18.67 7.30
CA LYS A 307 -2.38 19.01 7.48
C LYS A 307 -3.01 18.20 8.61
N LEU A 308 -2.78 16.89 8.63
CA LEU A 308 -3.34 16.00 9.66
C LEU A 308 -2.75 16.29 11.05
N ALA A 309 -1.46 16.62 11.12
CA ALA A 309 -0.80 17.02 12.36
C ALA A 309 -1.37 18.34 12.91
N GLU A 310 -1.54 19.34 12.04
CA GLU A 310 -2.14 20.64 12.38
C GLU A 310 -3.57 20.49 12.91
N MET A 311 -4.40 19.69 12.23
CA MET A 311 -5.76 19.42 12.71
C MET A 311 -5.75 18.73 14.07
N SER A 312 -4.92 17.69 14.22
CA SER A 312 -4.84 16.92 15.47
C SER A 312 -4.45 17.79 16.65
N ILE A 313 -3.47 18.68 16.49
CA ILE A 313 -3.04 19.56 17.58
C ILE A 313 -4.12 20.59 17.96
N ASN A 314 -4.93 21.06 17.01
CA ASN A 314 -6.04 21.97 17.31
C ASN A 314 -7.07 21.27 18.21
N TYR A 315 -7.48 20.03 17.87
CA TYR A 315 -8.36 19.24 18.73
C TYR A 315 -7.76 18.92 20.11
N VAL A 316 -6.45 18.65 20.18
CA VAL A 316 -5.75 18.44 21.46
C VAL A 316 -5.76 19.71 22.31
N ASN A 317 -5.52 20.88 21.71
CA ASN A 317 -5.44 22.14 22.45
C ASN A 317 -6.81 22.65 22.89
N GLU A 318 -7.80 22.63 21.98
CA GLU A 318 -9.12 23.22 22.21
C GLU A 318 -10.06 22.29 22.98
N GLN A 319 -10.03 20.99 22.65
CA GLN A 319 -11.00 20.01 23.16
C GLN A 319 -10.36 18.96 24.07
N LYS A 320 -9.05 19.04 24.31
CA LYS A 320 -8.29 18.05 25.12
C LYS A 320 -8.47 16.61 24.62
N SER A 321 -8.71 16.44 23.31
CA SER A 321 -9.01 15.12 22.73
C SER A 321 -7.82 14.17 22.84
N GLU A 322 -7.98 13.09 23.59
CA GLU A 322 -6.93 12.07 23.77
C GLU A 322 -6.67 11.29 22.48
N GLN A 323 -7.72 11.06 21.69
CA GLN A 323 -7.59 10.29 20.46
C GLN A 323 -6.72 10.99 19.42
N HIS A 324 -6.92 12.30 19.22
CA HIS A 324 -6.06 13.11 18.37
C HIS A 324 -4.63 13.17 18.88
N LEU A 325 -4.44 13.10 20.21
CA LEU A 325 -3.11 13.05 20.82
C LEU A 325 -2.41 11.71 20.55
N ARG A 326 -3.13 10.59 20.65
CA ARG A 326 -2.65 9.24 20.29
C ARG A 326 -2.31 9.17 18.79
N PHE A 327 -3.16 9.73 17.94
CA PHE A 327 -2.91 9.81 16.51
C PHE A 327 -1.67 10.65 16.20
N LEU A 328 -1.57 11.86 16.79
CA LEU A 328 -0.42 12.74 16.63
C LEU A 328 0.89 12.07 17.08
N SER A 329 0.86 11.33 18.19
CA SER A 329 2.00 10.53 18.65
C SER A 329 2.43 9.50 17.61
N THR A 330 1.48 8.74 17.07
CA THR A 330 1.76 7.72 16.05
C THR A 330 2.30 8.35 14.77
N LEU A 331 1.69 9.46 14.33
CA LEU A 331 2.12 10.23 13.16
C LEU A 331 3.56 10.73 13.32
N LEU A 332 3.87 11.39 14.44
CA LEU A 332 5.21 11.90 14.72
C LEU A 332 6.25 10.79 14.84
N SER A 333 5.89 9.63 15.40
CA SER A 333 6.82 8.50 15.53
C SER A 333 7.38 8.02 14.18
N SER A 334 6.57 8.15 13.13
CA SER A 334 6.90 7.74 11.76
C SER A 334 7.41 8.91 10.91
N PHE A 335 6.83 10.10 11.05
CA PHE A 335 7.09 11.26 10.19
C PHE A 335 7.79 12.45 10.87
N SER A 336 8.60 12.19 11.90
CA SER A 336 9.39 13.21 12.58
C SER A 336 10.25 14.02 11.59
N SER A 337 9.87 15.26 11.30
CA SER A 337 10.62 16.19 10.45
C SER A 337 10.57 17.62 10.98
N SER A 338 11.59 18.42 10.67
CA SER A 338 11.62 19.84 11.03
C SER A 338 10.40 20.59 10.50
N GLN A 339 9.89 20.21 9.32
CA GLN A 339 8.74 20.83 8.69
C GLN A 339 7.45 20.55 9.48
N VAL A 340 7.22 19.29 9.87
CA VAL A 340 6.04 18.92 10.68
C VAL A 340 6.03 19.67 12.01
N PHE A 341 7.19 19.77 12.69
CA PHE A 341 7.26 20.52 13.95
C PHE A 341 7.10 22.04 13.76
N LYS A 342 7.52 22.62 12.64
CA LYS A 342 7.21 24.03 12.32
C LYS A 342 5.71 24.24 12.15
N MET A 343 5.02 23.33 11.47
CA MET A 343 3.56 23.38 11.31
C MET A 343 2.85 23.28 12.66
N LEU A 344 3.27 22.36 13.53
CA LEU A 344 2.70 22.20 14.88
C LEU A 344 2.89 23.41 15.81
N LEU A 345 3.95 24.20 15.59
CA LEU A 345 4.15 25.45 16.31
C LEU A 345 3.25 26.58 15.79
N GLY A 346 2.78 26.48 14.55
CA GLY A 346 2.00 27.51 13.87
C GLY A 346 2.70 28.87 13.87
N ASN A 347 1.90 29.93 13.92
CA ASN A 347 2.38 31.32 14.02
C ASN A 347 2.55 31.80 15.47
N GLU A 348 2.56 30.89 16.45
CA GLU A 348 2.71 31.28 17.85
C GLU A 348 4.05 31.99 18.06
N LYS A 349 3.99 33.24 18.55
CA LYS A 349 5.20 34.00 18.92
C LYS A 349 5.98 33.18 19.93
N GLN A 350 7.31 33.15 19.78
CA GLN A 350 8.21 32.52 20.74
C GLN A 350 7.90 33.01 22.15
N THR A 351 7.20 32.18 22.92
CA THR A 351 7.01 32.40 24.35
C THR A 351 8.40 32.34 24.97
N VAL A 352 8.79 33.42 25.65
CA VAL A 352 10.07 33.49 26.35
C VAL A 352 10.05 32.39 27.40
N ILE A 353 10.74 31.28 27.11
CA ILE A 353 10.85 30.15 28.03
C ILE A 353 11.73 30.63 29.19
N LYS A 354 11.08 31.02 30.29
CA LYS A 354 11.75 31.42 31.52
C LYS A 354 12.44 30.19 32.12
N SER A 355 13.69 30.35 32.55
CA SER A 355 14.54 29.34 33.20
C SER A 355 15.20 28.31 32.27
N LYS A 356 16.17 28.71 31.45
CA LYS A 356 16.99 27.77 30.66
C LYS A 356 18.46 28.17 30.60
N THR A 357 19.33 27.15 30.58
CA THR A 357 20.75 27.29 30.25
C THR A 357 20.89 27.97 28.88
N LEU A 358 21.89 28.84 28.70
CA LEU A 358 22.12 29.57 27.44
C LEU A 358 22.17 28.65 26.21
N GLU A 359 22.67 27.43 26.38
CA GLU A 359 22.72 26.40 25.32
C GLU A 359 21.33 25.90 24.90
N ILE A 360 20.42 25.64 25.85
CA ILE A 360 19.04 25.22 25.54
C ILE A 360 18.27 26.37 24.90
N ALA A 361 18.48 27.60 25.34
CA ALA A 361 17.84 28.78 24.73
C ALA A 361 18.22 28.91 23.25
N LYS A 362 19.48 28.67 22.89
CA LYS A 362 19.95 28.63 21.50
C LYS A 362 19.32 27.47 20.72
N LEU A 363 19.25 26.28 21.32
CA LEU A 363 18.67 25.09 20.68
C LEU A 363 17.17 25.26 20.38
N VAL A 364 16.42 25.83 21.32
CA VAL A 364 14.99 26.16 21.12
C VAL A 364 14.80 27.12 19.95
N GLN A 365 15.66 28.12 19.78
CA GLN A 365 15.53 29.07 18.67
C GLN A 365 15.88 28.43 17.32
N LYS A 366 16.78 27.44 17.31
CA LYS A 366 17.26 26.79 16.08
C LYS A 366 16.38 25.62 15.63
N ASN A 367 15.89 24.81 16.57
CA ASN A 367 15.25 23.53 16.28
C ASN A 367 13.75 23.56 16.63
N PRO A 368 12.86 23.54 15.63
CA PRO A 368 11.41 23.54 15.84
C PRO A 368 10.90 22.39 16.71
N ALA A 369 11.51 21.20 16.62
CA ALA A 369 11.12 20.05 17.42
C ALA A 369 11.42 20.28 18.91
N VAL A 370 12.59 20.85 19.20
CA VAL A 370 12.97 21.23 20.56
C VAL A 370 12.10 22.37 21.06
N GLN A 371 11.78 23.36 20.22
CA GLN A 371 10.84 24.41 20.61
C GLN A 371 9.47 23.84 20.99
N PHE A 372 8.92 22.96 20.15
CA PHE A 372 7.63 22.30 20.38
C PHE A 372 7.60 21.51 21.69
N LEU A 373 8.66 20.74 21.96
CA LEU A 373 8.83 19.97 23.19
C LEU A 373 8.62 20.84 24.44
N TYR A 374 9.28 21.99 24.50
CA TYR A 374 9.20 22.84 25.69
C TYR A 374 7.98 23.75 25.74
N GLN A 375 7.40 24.12 24.60
CA GLN A 375 6.22 24.97 24.58
C GLN A 375 4.93 24.21 24.85
N LYS A 376 4.84 22.94 24.45
CA LYS A 376 3.61 22.15 24.51
C LYS A 376 3.79 20.87 25.33
N VAL A 377 4.72 20.01 24.94
CA VAL A 377 4.83 18.64 25.48
C VAL A 377 5.14 18.62 26.98
N ILE A 378 6.04 19.48 27.47
CA ILE A 378 6.32 19.59 28.92
C ILE A 378 5.08 20.04 29.69
N GLY A 379 4.33 21.01 29.14
CA GLY A 379 3.06 21.45 29.72
C GLY A 379 2.08 20.28 29.83
N TRP A 380 1.91 19.52 28.74
CA TRP A 380 1.06 18.32 28.74
C TRP A 380 1.52 17.29 29.77
N LEU A 381 2.82 16.96 29.84
CA LEU A 381 3.37 15.99 30.81
C LEU A 381 3.17 16.42 32.28
N ASN A 382 3.02 17.72 32.55
CA ASN A 382 2.82 18.28 33.87
C ASN A 382 1.34 18.45 34.24
N GLU A 383 0.50 18.80 33.27
CA GLU A 383 -0.94 18.94 33.47
C GLU A 383 -1.64 17.58 33.55
N ASP A 384 -1.10 16.54 32.89
CA ASP A 384 -1.80 15.28 32.77
C ASP A 384 -1.89 14.46 34.06
N GLU A 385 -3.11 14.05 34.39
CA GLU A 385 -3.40 12.97 35.35
C GLU A 385 -3.79 11.67 34.62
N ARG A 386 -3.69 11.62 33.28
CA ARG A 386 -4.05 10.46 32.47
C ARG A 386 -3.22 9.23 32.87
N LYS A 387 -3.91 8.09 32.98
CA LYS A 387 -3.34 6.79 33.40
C LYS A 387 -2.37 6.17 32.38
N ASP A 388 -2.30 6.73 31.17
CA ASP A 388 -1.62 6.16 30.00
C ASP A 388 -0.86 7.29 29.25
N ALA A 389 0.19 7.86 29.86
CA ALA A 389 0.97 8.96 29.29
C ALA A 389 2.07 8.49 28.31
N ASP A 390 2.06 7.21 27.92
CA ASP A 390 3.08 6.60 27.06
C ASP A 390 3.19 7.28 25.69
N PHE A 391 2.07 7.79 25.17
CA PHE A 391 2.03 8.53 23.91
C PHE A 391 2.70 9.90 23.98
N LEU A 392 2.68 10.60 25.13
CA LEU A 392 3.40 11.87 25.32
C LEU A 392 4.91 11.64 25.31
N VAL A 393 5.33 10.52 25.91
CA VAL A 393 6.73 10.10 25.89
C VAL A 393 7.16 9.77 24.46
N ASP A 394 6.32 9.13 23.64
CA ASP A 394 6.62 8.89 22.22
C ASP A 394 6.75 10.19 21.41
N ILE A 395 5.92 11.20 21.68
CA ILE A 395 6.05 12.54 21.08
C ILE A 395 7.39 13.17 21.48
N LEU A 396 7.77 13.07 22.75
CA LEU A 396 9.07 13.55 23.24
C LEU A 396 10.23 12.88 22.50
N TYR A 397 10.21 11.54 22.36
CA TYR A 397 11.25 10.83 21.60
C TYR A 397 11.26 11.22 20.11
N SER A 398 10.10 11.45 19.52
CA SER A 398 9.97 11.93 18.15
C SER A 398 10.64 13.30 17.97
N ALA A 399 10.46 14.21 18.92
CA ALA A 399 11.15 15.50 18.92
C ALA A 399 12.66 15.35 19.11
N LEU A 400 13.12 14.46 20.00
CA LEU A 400 14.54 14.18 20.21
C LEU A 400 15.22 13.55 18.98
N ARG A 401 14.49 12.75 18.19
CA ARG A 401 15.01 12.21 16.93
C ARG A 401 15.40 13.31 15.95
N CYS A 402 14.70 14.45 15.97
CA CYS A 402 15.00 15.63 15.16
C CYS A 402 16.15 16.52 15.67
N CYS A 403 16.85 16.15 16.75
CA CYS A 403 18.11 16.81 17.12
C CYS A 403 19.23 16.43 16.16
N ASP A 404 20.13 17.37 15.86
CA ASP A 404 21.17 17.19 14.83
C ASP A 404 22.20 16.13 15.23
N ASN A 405 22.45 15.97 16.53
CA ASN A 405 23.44 15.04 17.06
C ASN A 405 23.15 14.58 18.49
N ASN A 406 23.89 13.56 18.95
CA ASN A 406 23.75 13.00 20.29
C ASN A 406 24.10 13.99 21.42
N LYS A 407 24.93 15.00 21.16
CA LYS A 407 25.23 16.03 22.17
C LYS A 407 24.02 16.91 22.41
N GLU A 408 23.34 17.36 21.35
CA GLU A 408 22.09 18.12 21.46
C GLU A 408 21.02 17.33 22.21
N ARG A 409 20.84 16.03 21.86
CA ARG A 409 19.90 15.15 22.56
C ARG A 409 20.21 15.04 24.05
N LYS A 410 21.49 14.85 24.40
CA LYS A 410 21.93 14.76 25.79
C LYS A 410 21.68 16.06 26.54
N VAL A 411 21.98 17.20 25.92
CA VAL A 411 21.76 18.53 26.51
C VAL A 411 20.27 18.73 26.81
N VAL A 412 19.38 18.39 25.88
CA VAL A 412 17.92 18.46 26.10
C VAL A 412 17.47 17.51 27.23
N LEU A 413 17.93 16.26 27.23
CA LEU A 413 17.59 15.29 28.28
C LEU A 413 18.11 15.72 29.67
N ASP A 414 19.35 16.17 29.77
CA ASP A 414 19.95 16.66 31.02
C ASP A 414 19.17 17.88 31.56
N ASP A 415 18.66 18.74 30.69
CA ASP A 415 17.80 19.86 31.08
C ASP A 415 16.40 19.39 31.50
N LEU A 416 15.79 18.44 30.77
CA LEU A 416 14.49 17.86 31.15
C LEU A 416 14.50 17.23 32.55
N THR A 417 15.60 16.60 32.97
CA THR A 417 15.74 16.06 34.35
C THR A 417 15.81 17.14 35.43
N LYS A 418 16.08 18.39 35.04
CA LYS A 418 16.16 19.56 35.93
C LYS A 418 14.91 20.43 35.89
N VAL A 419 14.06 20.25 34.87
CA VAL A 419 12.74 20.88 34.80
C VAL A 419 11.85 20.20 35.84
N ASP A 420 10.95 20.96 36.48
CA ASP A 420 9.92 20.46 37.40
C ASP A 420 8.90 19.58 36.66
N LEU A 421 9.32 18.41 36.19
CA LEU A 421 8.46 17.37 35.67
C LEU A 421 7.93 16.54 36.83
N LYS A 422 6.65 16.14 36.76
CA LYS A 422 6.10 15.15 37.71
C LYS A 422 6.96 13.88 37.70
N TRP A 423 7.26 13.34 38.88
CA TRP A 423 8.14 12.17 39.06
C TRP A 423 7.70 10.94 38.23
N ASN A 424 6.39 10.72 38.09
CA ASN A 424 5.84 9.65 37.27
C ASN A 424 6.19 9.80 35.78
N SER A 425 6.16 11.03 35.26
CA SER A 425 6.53 11.35 33.88
C SER A 425 8.03 11.13 33.65
N ILE A 426 8.88 11.45 34.64
CA ILE A 426 10.32 11.19 34.60
C ILE A 426 10.59 9.68 34.57
N LEU A 427 9.92 8.90 35.42
CA LEU A 427 10.07 7.44 35.46
C LEU A 427 9.71 6.79 34.11
N GLN A 428 8.59 7.18 33.50
CA GLN A 428 8.18 6.64 32.19
C GLN A 428 9.18 6.98 31.07
N VAL A 429 9.76 8.19 31.09
CA VAL A 429 10.82 8.56 30.15
C VAL A 429 12.05 7.66 30.34
N ILE A 430 12.46 7.41 31.59
CA ILE A 430 13.61 6.57 31.93
C ILE A 430 13.38 5.10 31.57
N GLU A 431 12.22 4.53 31.93
CA GLU A 431 11.86 3.14 31.63
C GLU A 431 11.89 2.86 30.12
N LYS A 432 11.38 3.79 29.32
CA LYS A 432 11.37 3.67 27.85
C LYS A 432 12.75 3.85 27.21
N ILE A 433 13.67 4.59 27.85
CA ILE A 433 15.10 4.62 27.49
C ILE A 433 15.75 3.26 27.74
N ALA A 434 15.38 2.55 28.81
CA ALA A 434 15.98 1.27 29.18
C ALA A 434 15.50 0.08 28.32
N LEU A 435 14.35 0.22 27.66
CA LEU A 435 13.71 -0.81 26.83
C LEU A 435 14.06 -0.73 25.33
N LYS A 436 14.73 0.33 24.88
CA LYS A 436 15.18 0.53 23.49
C LYS A 436 16.69 0.60 23.43
#